data_AF-A0A356QQJ8-F1
#
_entry.id   AF-A0A356QQJ8-F1
#
_cell.length_a   1.000
_cell.length_b   1.000
_cell.length_c   1.000
_cell.angle_alpha   90.00
_cell.angle_beta   90.00
_cell.angle_gamma   90.00
#
_symmetry.space_group_name_H-M   'P 1'
#
loop_
_entity.id
_entity.type
_entity.pdbx_description
1 polymer ?
#
loop_
_entity_poly.entity_id
_entity_poly.type
_entity_poly.pdbx_seq_one_letter_code
_entity_poly.pdbx_strand_id
1 'polypeptide(L)' 'KISVIKVVRSATGLGLKEAKDLVEGAPGKVKEGISKEDAEKLQKELEEAGAKVSVK' A
#
# COMPACT_ATOMS: atom_id res chain seq x y z
N LYS A 1 5.18 1.11 10.80
CA LYS A 1 4.71 2.18 9.87
C LYS A 1 5.70 2.47 8.73
N ILE A 2 7.01 2.61 8.98
CA ILE A 2 7.99 2.88 7.90
C ILE A 2 7.99 1.80 6.81
N SER A 3 7.90 0.52 7.17
CA SER A 3 7.81 -0.58 6.20
C SER A 3 6.62 -0.44 5.27
N VAL A 4 5.44 -0.12 5.81
CA VAL A 4 4.22 0.14 5.03
C VAL A 4 4.41 1.32 4.06
N ILE A 5 5.01 2.42 4.54
CA ILE A 5 5.30 3.60 3.70
C ILE A 5 6.24 3.22 2.55
N LYS A 6 7.25 2.35 2.78
CA LYS A 6 8.13 1.87 1.71
C LYS A 6 7.38 1.07 0.66
N VAL A 7 6.52 0.13 1.06
CA VAL A 7 5.73 -0.70 0.14
C VAL A 7 4.74 0.16 -0.65
N VAL A 8 4.01 1.05 0.02
CA VAL A 8 3.11 2.01 -0.64
C VAL A 8 3.87 2.87 -1.64
N ARG A 9 5.05 3.39 -1.27
CA ARG A 9 5.88 4.20 -2.16
C ARG A 9 6.31 3.44 -3.40
N SER A 10 6.77 2.20 -3.24
CA SER A 10 7.16 1.34 -4.36
C SER A 10 5.97 0.96 -5.25
N ALA A 11 4.80 0.73 -4.65
CA ALA A 11 3.60 0.30 -5.38
C ALA A 11 2.94 1.43 -6.19
N THR A 12 2.99 2.66 -5.66
CA THR A 12 2.29 3.85 -6.18
C THR A 12 3.18 4.88 -6.84
N GLY A 13 4.48 4.88 -6.55
CA GLY A 13 5.43 5.88 -7.04
C GLY A 13 5.29 7.26 -6.36
N LEU A 14 4.46 7.39 -5.33
CA LEU A 14 4.27 8.64 -4.59
C LEU A 14 5.55 9.12 -3.91
N GLY A 15 5.66 10.43 -3.64
CA GLY A 15 6.72 10.99 -2.82
C GLY A 15 6.65 10.54 -1.36
N LEU A 16 7.74 10.72 -0.60
CA LEU A 16 7.79 10.30 0.82
C LEU A 16 6.67 10.93 1.66
N LYS A 17 6.34 12.19 1.39
CA LYS A 17 5.26 12.91 2.07
C LYS A 17 3.89 12.32 1.72
N GLU A 18 3.60 12.13 0.44
CA GLU A 18 2.31 11.62 -0.03
C GLU A 18 2.08 10.17 0.43
N ALA A 19 3.11 9.31 0.37
CA ALA A 19 3.03 7.94 0.87
C ALA A 19 2.81 7.90 2.39
N LYS A 20 3.42 8.83 3.14
CA LYS A 20 3.18 8.97 4.59
C LYS A 20 1.74 9.43 4.85
N ASP A 21 1.28 10.46 4.17
CA ASP A 21 -0.09 11.00 4.29
C ASP A 21 -1.13 9.90 3.95
N LEU A 22 -0.89 9.07 2.94
CA LEU A 22 -1.77 7.94 2.57
C LEU A 22 -1.84 6.84 3.65
N VAL A 23 -0.70 6.48 4.24
CA VAL A 23 -0.63 5.45 5.28
C VAL A 23 -1.20 5.96 6.62
N GLU A 24 -1.03 7.24 6.93
CA GLU A 24 -1.59 7.85 8.14
C GLU A 24 -3.08 8.19 8.00
N GLY A 25 -3.55 8.50 6.77
CA GLY A 25 -4.93 8.81 6.44
C GLY A 25 -5.80 7.59 6.10
N ALA A 26 -5.41 6.38 6.49
CA ALA A 26 -6.19 5.17 6.21
C ALA A 26 -7.62 5.27 6.79
N PRO A 27 -8.66 4.81 6.07
CA PRO A 27 -8.61 4.00 4.84
C PRO A 27 -8.36 4.81 3.56
N GLY A 28 -7.38 4.38 2.76
CA GLY A 28 -7.01 4.99 1.47
C GLY A 28 -6.74 3.93 0.40
N LYS A 29 -6.97 4.27 -0.87
CA LYS A 29 -6.71 3.36 -2.00
C LYS A 29 -5.23 3.41 -2.36
N VAL A 30 -4.55 2.26 -2.31
CA VAL A 30 -3.13 2.15 -2.68
C VAL A 30 -3.00 1.96 -4.19
N LYS A 31 -3.78 1.06 -4.80
CA LYS A 31 -3.74 0.80 -6.24
C LYS A 31 -5.09 0.30 -6.72
N GLU A 32 -5.51 0.71 -7.92
CA GLU A 32 -6.79 0.33 -8.53
C GLU A 32 -6.55 -0.28 -9.91
N GLY A 33 -7.46 -1.18 -10.34
CA GLY A 33 -7.41 -1.77 -11.68
C GLY A 33 -6.23 -2.70 -11.95
N ILE A 34 -5.61 -3.24 -10.90
CA ILE A 34 -4.54 -4.23 -11.02
C ILE A 34 -5.09 -5.64 -11.12
N SER A 35 -4.30 -6.56 -11.66
CA SER A 35 -4.65 -7.97 -11.74
C SER A 35 -4.84 -8.56 -10.34
N LYS A 36 -5.61 -9.66 -10.22
CA LYS A 36 -5.76 -10.37 -8.94
C LYS A 36 -4.41 -10.80 -8.37
N GLU A 37 -3.50 -11.28 -9.22
CA GLU A 37 -2.15 -11.69 -8.80
C GLU A 37 -1.35 -10.51 -8.23
N ASP A 38 -1.41 -9.34 -8.86
CA ASP A 38 -0.72 -8.14 -8.35
C ASP A 38 -1.38 -7.62 -7.07
N ALA A 39 -2.71 -7.72 -6.96
CA ALA A 39 -3.44 -7.34 -5.74
C ALA A 39 -3.06 -8.24 -4.56
N GLU A 40 -3.01 -9.56 -4.77
CA GLU A 40 -2.60 -10.52 -3.74
C GLU A 40 -1.13 -10.35 -3.34
N LYS A 41 -0.24 -10.09 -4.30
CA LYS A 41 1.17 -9.78 -3.99
C LYS A 41 1.30 -8.52 -3.15
N LEU A 42 0.65 -7.44 -3.57
CA LEU A 42 0.70 -6.16 -2.85
C LEU A 42 0.04 -6.26 -1.47
N GLN A 43 -1.06 -7.02 -1.37
CA GLN A 43 -1.69 -7.32 -0.09
C GLN A 43 -0.71 -8.04 0.85
N LYS A 44 -0.02 -9.09 0.39
CA LYS A 44 0.97 -9.82 1.19
C LYS A 44 2.11 -8.90 1.65
N GLU A 45 2.69 -8.13 0.73
CA GLU A 45 3.80 -7.21 1.06
C GLU A 45 3.37 -6.16 2.11
N LEU A 46 2.15 -5.65 2.02
CA LEU A 46 1.61 -4.69 2.98
C LEU A 46 1.28 -5.35 4.33
N GLU A 47 0.73 -6.57 4.33
CA GLU A 47 0.45 -7.35 5.55
C GLU A 47 1.74 -7.74 6.29
N GLU A 48 2.76 -8.20 5.58
CA GLU A 48 4.10 -8.46 6.14
C GLU A 48 4.75 -7.19 6.69
N ALA A 49 4.48 -6.04 6.06
CA ALA A 49 4.93 -4.74 6.56
C ALA A 49 4.11 -4.22 7.77
N GLY A 50 3.07 -4.93 8.18
CA GLY A 50 2.22 -4.61 9.34
C GLY A 50 1.03 -3.70 9.03
N ALA A 51 0.59 -3.61 7.78
CA ALA A 51 -0.65 -2.94 7.39
C ALA A 51 -1.79 -3.95 7.20
N LYS A 52 -3.03 -3.49 7.41
CA LYS A 52 -4.22 -4.27 7.10
C LYS A 52 -4.76 -3.82 5.75
N VAL A 53 -4.80 -4.72 4.78
CA VAL A 53 -5.27 -4.42 3.41
C VAL A 53 -6.55 -5.17 3.14
N SER A 54 -7.45 -4.53 2.39
CA SER A 54 -8.67 -5.15 1.88
C SER A 54 -8.66 -4.99 0.37
N VAL A 55 -8.59 -6.11 -0.35
CA VAL A 55 -8.77 -6.15 -1.79
C VAL A 55 -10.29 -6.16 -2.06
N LYS A 56 -10.75 -5.19 -2.85
CA LYS A 56 -12.14 -5.09 -3.34
C LYS A 56 -12.14 -5.11 -4.85
#